data_AF-A0A7K4INN2-F1
#
_entry.id   AF-A0A7K4INN2-F1
#
_cell.length_a   1.000
_cell.length_b   1.000
_cell.length_c   1.000
_cell.angle_alpha   90.00
_cell.angle_beta   90.00
_cell.angle_gamma   90.00
#
_symmetry.space_group_name_H-M   'P 1'
#
loop_
_entity.id
_entity.type
_entity.pdbx_description
1 polymer ?
#
loop_
_entity_poly.entity_id
_entity_poly.type
_entity_poly.pdbx_seq_one_letter_code
_entity_poly.pdbx_strand_id
1 'polypeptide(L)'
;MRILIRQKSAYALSLIFCLLGAFALFFTIWKIYPLLSSGAPFSTFLSLLWTENLTLIPGLEFKLAYLVILGFVMLVAGVIIWVLSKQWIVLPGRTVWFQCPFCNKKWRATGDKALVHCPHCNQLIHPRMTEK
;
A
#
# COMPACT_ATOMS: atom_id res chain seq x y z
N MET A 1 -11.78 15.77 5.63
CA MET A 1 -12.30 14.43 5.27
C MET A 1 -11.17 13.71 4.53
N ARG A 2 -10.70 12.55 5.00
CA ARG A 2 -9.62 11.80 4.34
C ARG A 2 -10.27 10.88 3.31
N ILE A 3 -9.96 11.03 2.03
CA ILE A 3 -10.46 10.14 0.99
C ILE A 3 -9.32 9.20 0.62
N LEU A 4 -9.58 7.89 0.72
CA LEU A 4 -8.61 6.87 0.35
C LEU A 4 -8.64 6.69 -1.17
N ILE A 5 -7.68 7.27 -1.88
CA ILE A 5 -7.52 7.04 -3.32
C ILE A 5 -6.49 5.92 -3.48
N ARG A 6 -6.95 4.78 -4.02
CA ARG A 6 -6.11 3.58 -4.20
C ARG A 6 -5.59 3.53 -5.63
N GLN A 7 -4.28 3.60 -5.81
CA GLN A 7 -3.69 3.39 -7.13
C GLN A 7 -3.77 1.91 -7.52
N LYS A 8 -4.57 1.60 -8.55
CA LYS A 8 -4.80 0.21 -9.01
C LYS A 8 -3.51 -0.47 -9.49
N SER A 9 -2.59 0.27 -10.11
CA SER A 9 -1.32 -0.27 -10.63
C SER A 9 -0.33 -0.65 -9.53
N ALA A 10 -0.12 0.23 -8.55
CA ALA A 10 0.77 -0.04 -7.42
C ALA A 10 0.28 -1.23 -6.57
N TYR A 11 -1.04 -1.39 -6.46
CA TYR A 11 -1.62 -2.54 -5.80
C TYR A 11 -1.41 -3.85 -6.57
N ALA A 12 -1.59 -3.85 -7.89
CA ALA A 12 -1.32 -5.01 -8.73
C ALA A 12 0.16 -5.41 -8.66
N LEU A 13 1.07 -4.43 -8.73
CA LEU A 13 2.51 -4.66 -8.63
C LEU A 13 2.88 -5.29 -7.27
N SER A 14 2.38 -4.72 -6.16
CA SER A 14 2.58 -5.25 -4.81
C SER A 14 2.09 -6.70 -4.67
N LEU A 15 0.92 -7.02 -5.21
CA LEU A 15 0.39 -8.39 -5.22
C LEU A 15 1.32 -9.35 -5.94
N ILE A 16 1.83 -8.97 -7.12
CA ILE A 16 2.75 -9.79 -7.89
C ILE A 16 4.04 -10.06 -7.10
N PHE A 17 4.63 -9.03 -6.49
CA PHE A 17 5.81 -9.19 -5.63
C PHE A 17 5.56 -10.11 -4.42
N CYS A 18 4.41 -9.97 -3.76
CA CYS A 18 4.01 -10.83 -2.66
C CYS A 18 3.83 -12.28 -3.10
N LEU A 19 3.17 -12.52 -4.23
CA LEU A 19 2.93 -13.87 -4.77
C LEU A 19 4.24 -14.54 -5.17
N LEU A 20 5.14 -13.82 -5.85
CA LEU A 20 6.48 -14.33 -6.21
C LEU A 20 7.31 -14.68 -4.96
N GLY A 21 7.33 -13.80 -3.96
CA GLY A 21 8.03 -14.06 -2.69
C GLY A 21 7.45 -15.27 -1.95
N ALA A 22 6.13 -15.36 -1.85
CA ALA A 22 5.45 -16.50 -1.22
C ALA A 22 5.71 -17.81 -1.96
N PHE A 23 5.68 -17.79 -3.30
CA PHE A 23 5.94 -18.98 -4.11
C PHE A 23 7.39 -19.46 -3.94
N ALA A 24 8.36 -18.54 -3.93
CA ALA A 24 9.76 -18.88 -3.68
C ALA A 24 9.95 -19.52 -2.30
N LEU A 25 9.34 -18.97 -1.25
CA LEU A 25 9.40 -19.56 0.09
C LEU A 25 8.69 -20.92 0.15
N PHE A 26 7.51 -21.04 -0.46
CA PHE A 26 6.79 -22.30 -0.51
C PHE A 26 7.60 -23.39 -1.22
N PHE A 27 8.29 -23.05 -2.32
CA PHE A 27 9.17 -23.96 -3.03
C PHE A 27 10.33 -24.44 -2.16
N THR A 28 10.96 -23.55 -1.38
CA THR A 28 12.02 -23.95 -0.44
C THR A 28 11.49 -24.87 0.65
N ILE A 29 10.34 -24.56 1.24
CA ILE A 29 9.73 -25.40 2.28
C ILE A 29 9.36 -26.77 1.70
N TRP A 30 8.77 -26.80 0.52
CA TRP A 30 8.42 -28.04 -0.17
C TRP A 30 9.63 -28.94 -0.43
N LYS A 31 10.76 -28.34 -0.83
CA LYS A 31 12.01 -29.07 -1.11
C LYS A 31 12.60 -29.70 0.16
N ILE A 32 12.59 -28.98 1.28
CA ILE A 32 13.21 -29.43 2.54
C ILE A 32 12.23 -30.26 3.38
N TYR A 33 10.92 -30.17 3.14
CA TYR A 33 9.87 -30.94 3.82
C TYR A 33 10.17 -32.45 3.95
N PRO A 34 10.57 -33.19 2.89
CA PRO A 34 10.90 -34.61 3.03
C PRO A 34 12.09 -34.87 3.97
N LEU A 35 13.01 -33.91 4.15
CA LEU A 35 14.18 -34.03 5.03
C LEU A 35 13.89 -33.62 6.49
N LEU A 36 12.86 -32.79 6.73
CA LEU A 36 12.49 -32.34 8.09
C LEU A 36 11.79 -33.42 8.92
N SER A 37 11.34 -34.52 8.31
CA SER A 37 10.57 -35.60 8.96
C SER A 37 11.34 -36.32 10.10
N SER A 38 12.67 -36.16 10.19
CA SER A 38 13.52 -36.98 11.07
C SER A 38 13.96 -36.35 12.40
N GLY A 39 13.52 -35.13 12.76
CA GLY A 39 13.96 -34.53 14.03
C GLY A 39 13.53 -33.08 14.32
N ALA A 40 14.35 -32.34 15.07
CA ALA A 40 14.06 -30.98 15.55
C ALA A 40 13.94 -29.98 14.38
N PRO A 41 12.73 -29.51 14.05
CA PRO A 41 12.39 -29.01 12.71
C PRO A 41 13.08 -27.68 12.34
N PHE A 42 13.36 -26.81 13.32
CA PHE A 42 13.90 -25.48 13.04
C PHE A 42 15.43 -25.48 12.87
N SER A 43 16.15 -26.23 13.70
CA SER A 43 17.62 -26.29 13.63
C SER A 43 18.12 -27.04 12.40
N THR A 44 17.44 -28.14 12.03
CA THR A 44 17.74 -28.85 10.78
C THR A 44 17.39 -27.99 9.58
N PHE A 45 16.26 -27.29 9.59
CA PHE A 45 15.89 -26.36 8.51
C PHE A 45 16.96 -25.29 8.28
N LEU A 46 17.44 -24.65 9.34
CA LEU A 46 18.47 -23.62 9.22
C LEU A 46 19.79 -24.21 8.72
N SER A 47 20.19 -25.40 9.20
CA SER A 47 21.39 -26.08 8.69
C SER A 47 21.25 -26.41 7.20
N LEU A 48 20.12 -26.99 6.78
CA LEU A 48 19.82 -27.39 5.41
C LEU A 48 19.84 -26.20 4.45
N LEU A 49 19.33 -25.05 4.89
CA LEU A 49 19.39 -23.79 4.18
C LEU A 49 20.82 -23.35 3.79
N TRP A 50 21.80 -23.65 4.64
CA TRP A 50 23.18 -23.24 4.48
C TRP A 50 24.06 -24.29 3.80
N THR A 51 23.62 -25.56 3.80
CA THR A 51 24.35 -26.70 3.22
C THR A 51 23.81 -27.15 1.86
N GLU A 52 22.52 -26.98 1.57
CA GLU A 52 21.98 -27.32 0.25
C GLU A 52 22.33 -26.25 -0.80
N ASN A 53 22.90 -26.73 -1.90
CA ASN A 53 23.07 -25.95 -3.13
C ASN A 53 21.91 -26.26 -4.09
N LEU A 54 21.30 -25.22 -4.65
CA LEU A 54 20.41 -25.30 -5.79
C LEU A 54 21.20 -25.06 -7.07
N THR A 55 21.17 -26.04 -7.96
CA THR A 55 21.53 -25.87 -9.37
C THR A 55 20.31 -25.33 -10.12
N LEU A 56 20.18 -24.01 -10.23
CA LEU A 56 19.11 -23.38 -11.02
C LEU A 56 19.38 -23.51 -12.53
N ILE A 57 20.66 -23.51 -12.92
CA ILE A 57 21.17 -23.61 -14.29
C ILE A 57 22.42 -24.51 -14.22
N PRO A 58 22.67 -25.43 -15.18
CA PRO A 58 23.91 -26.19 -15.20
C PRO A 58 25.12 -25.23 -15.24
N GLY A 59 25.90 -25.18 -14.16
CA GLY A 59 27.05 -24.29 -13.97
C GLY A 59 26.87 -23.14 -12.98
N LEU A 60 25.64 -22.87 -12.49
CA LEU A 60 25.40 -21.90 -11.42
C LEU A 60 24.83 -22.59 -10.19
N GLU A 61 25.70 -22.82 -9.22
CA GLU A 61 25.34 -23.31 -7.89
C GLU A 61 25.10 -22.13 -6.95
N PHE A 62 23.88 -22.02 -6.44
CA PHE A 62 23.54 -21.03 -5.42
C PHE A 62 23.11 -21.74 -4.15
N LYS A 63 23.55 -21.26 -2.99
CA LYS A 63 23.01 -21.73 -1.72
C LYS A 63 21.51 -21.47 -1.64
N LEU A 64 20.76 -22.44 -1.11
CA LEU A 64 19.32 -22.33 -0.85
C LEU A 64 18.97 -21.06 -0.05
N ALA A 65 19.89 -20.65 0.84
CA ALA A 65 19.82 -19.39 1.60
C ALA A 65 19.54 -18.16 0.75
N TYR A 66 20.13 -18.05 -0.45
CA TYR A 66 19.90 -16.88 -1.32
C TYR A 66 18.46 -16.78 -1.79
N LEU A 67 17.80 -17.91 -2.08
CA LEU A 67 16.41 -17.91 -2.55
C LEU A 67 15.45 -17.50 -1.43
N VAL A 68 15.73 -17.91 -0.19
CA VAL A 68 14.96 -17.48 0.99
C VAL A 68 15.16 -16.00 1.29
N ILE A 69 16.40 -15.49 1.23
CA ILE A 69 16.69 -14.06 1.40
C ILE A 69 15.97 -13.25 0.32
N LEU A 70 16.07 -13.65 -0.95
CA LEU A 70 15.41 -12.98 -2.06
C LEU A 70 13.89 -12.98 -1.89
N GLY A 71 13.30 -14.12 -1.51
CA GLY A 71 11.86 -14.24 -1.25
C GLY A 71 11.40 -13.31 -0.13
N PHE A 72 12.18 -13.21 0.95
CA PHE A 72 11.89 -12.30 2.06
C PHE A 72 11.99 -10.83 1.66
N VAL A 73 13.03 -10.45 0.92
CA VAL A 73 13.20 -9.08 0.40
C VAL A 73 12.03 -8.69 -0.51
N MET A 74 11.62 -9.59 -1.42
CA MET A 74 10.46 -9.38 -2.30
C MET A 74 9.15 -9.21 -1.50
N LEU A 75 8.95 -10.00 -0.44
CA LEU A 75 7.80 -9.89 0.46
C LEU A 75 7.76 -8.55 1.20
N VAL A 76 8.88 -8.16 1.80
CA VAL A 76 8.99 -6.88 2.53
C VAL A 76 8.76 -5.70 1.58
N ALA A 77 9.38 -5.73 0.39
CA ALA A 77 9.15 -4.71 -0.64
C ALA A 77 7.68 -4.68 -1.08
N GLY A 78 7.06 -5.84 -1.30
CA GLY A 78 5.65 -5.96 -1.64
C GLY A 78 4.73 -5.33 -0.59
N VAL A 79 5.00 -5.56 0.70
CA VAL A 79 4.25 -4.96 1.82
C VAL A 79 4.46 -3.45 1.89
N ILE A 80 5.68 -2.96 1.72
CA ILE A 80 5.97 -1.52 1.71
C ILE A 80 5.22 -0.84 0.56
N ILE A 81 5.30 -1.40 -0.64
CA ILE A 81 4.56 -0.89 -1.82
C ILE A 81 3.06 -0.95 -1.57
N TRP A 82 2.55 -1.98 -0.89
CA TRP A 82 1.14 -2.06 -0.53
C TRP A 82 0.72 -0.92 0.40
N VAL A 83 1.52 -0.64 1.42
CA VAL A 83 1.27 0.46 2.37
C VAL A 83 1.32 1.80 1.63
N LEU A 84 2.32 2.02 0.78
CA LEU A 84 2.46 3.24 -0.02
C LEU A 84 1.37 3.39 -1.09
N SER A 85 0.81 2.28 -1.61
CA SER A 85 -0.32 2.32 -2.57
C SER A 85 -1.59 2.95 -1.98
N LYS A 86 -1.70 2.99 -0.64
CA LYS A 86 -2.72 3.75 0.07
C LYS A 86 -2.25 5.19 0.23
N GLN A 87 -2.35 5.97 -0.84
CA GLN A 87 -2.11 7.40 -0.74
C GLN A 87 -3.26 8.05 0.06
N TRP A 88 -2.95 8.47 1.29
CA TRP A 88 -3.81 9.29 2.11
C TRP A 88 -3.73 10.73 1.62
N ILE A 89 -4.45 11.05 0.56
CA ILE A 89 -4.56 12.44 0.11
C ILE A 89 -5.48 13.16 1.10
N VAL A 90 -4.88 14.03 1.91
CA VAL A 90 -5.62 14.97 2.74
C VAL A 90 -6.15 16.05 1.79
N LEU A 91 -7.40 15.91 1.34
CA LEU A 91 -8.06 16.99 0.62
C LEU A 91 -8.27 18.18 1.58
N PRO A 92 -7.86 19.40 1.20
CA PRO A 92 -8.02 20.61 2.02
C PRO A 92 -9.46 21.13 2.08
N GLY A 93 -10.48 20.35 1.74
CA GLY A 93 -11.87 20.80 1.80
C GLY A 93 -12.42 20.77 3.23
N ARG A 94 -12.10 21.77 4.08
CA ARG A 94 -12.97 22.05 5.24
C ARG A 94 -14.29 22.57 4.70
N THR A 95 -15.39 21.96 5.15
CA THR A 95 -16.73 22.51 4.93
C THR A 95 -16.88 23.72 5.85
N VAL A 96 -16.92 24.91 5.25
CA VAL A 96 -17.11 26.16 5.99
C VAL A 96 -18.52 26.69 5.73
N TRP A 97 -19.04 27.45 6.70
CA TRP A 97 -20.29 28.17 6.50
C TRP A 97 -19.99 29.49 5.81
N PHE A 98 -20.70 29.73 4.73
CA PHE A 98 -20.65 30.96 3.99
C PHE A 98 -21.92 31.76 4.26
N GLN A 99 -21.77 33.06 4.50
CA GLN A 99 -22.88 34.01 4.59
C GLN A 99 -22.84 34.95 3.40
N CYS A 100 -24.01 35.13 2.75
CA CYS A 100 -24.15 36.05 1.63
C CYS A 100 -24.28 37.49 2.17
N PRO A 101 -23.50 38.46 1.67
CA PRO A 101 -23.61 39.84 2.11
C PRO A 101 -24.92 40.51 1.68
N PHE A 102 -25.59 39.99 0.64
CA PHE A 102 -26.84 40.57 0.11
C PHE A 102 -28.08 39.99 0.78
N CYS A 103 -28.20 38.66 0.81
CA CYS A 103 -29.41 37.99 1.33
C CYS A 103 -29.29 37.52 2.78
N ASN A 104 -28.11 37.66 3.41
CA ASN A 104 -27.79 37.20 4.77
C ASN A 104 -28.08 35.71 5.06
N LYS A 105 -28.43 34.92 4.04
CA LYS A 105 -28.62 33.48 4.17
C LYS A 105 -27.27 32.79 4.26
N LYS A 106 -27.23 31.74 5.08
CA LYS A 106 -26.04 30.91 5.33
C LYS A 106 -26.18 29.58 4.58
N TRP A 107 -25.10 29.12 3.95
CA TRP A 107 -25.04 27.79 3.34
C TRP A 107 -23.67 27.15 3.59
N ARG A 108 -23.55 25.83 3.39
CA ARG A 108 -22.29 25.11 3.50
C ARG A 108 -21.69 24.86 2.11
N ALA A 109 -20.41 25.16 1.94
CA ALA A 109 -19.66 24.73 0.77
C ALA A 109 -18.19 24.46 1.16
N THR A 110 -17.41 23.90 0.23
CA THR A 110 -15.97 23.71 0.39
C THR A 110 -15.24 25.06 0.35
N GLY A 111 -14.35 25.29 1.32
CA GLY A 111 -13.68 26.57 1.57
C GLY A 111 -12.69 27.06 0.50
N ASP A 112 -12.46 26.27 -0.55
CA ASP A 112 -11.39 26.53 -1.54
C ASP A 112 -11.82 27.48 -2.67
N LYS A 113 -13.05 28.03 -2.62
CA LYS A 113 -13.60 28.88 -3.69
C LYS A 113 -13.73 30.34 -3.22
N ALA A 114 -12.89 31.21 -3.78
CA ALA A 114 -12.90 32.65 -3.51
C ALA A 114 -14.15 33.36 -4.08
N LEU A 115 -14.72 32.87 -5.17
CA LEU A 115 -16.00 33.32 -5.74
C LEU A 115 -16.96 32.14 -5.87
N VAL A 116 -18.18 32.31 -5.39
CA VAL A 116 -19.23 31.28 -5.45
C VAL A 116 -20.54 31.95 -5.80
N HIS A 117 -21.34 31.31 -6.66
CA HIS A 117 -22.74 31.70 -6.85
C HIS A 117 -23.56 31.38 -5.60
N CYS A 118 -24.26 32.37 -5.07
CA CYS A 118 -25.18 32.14 -3.96
C CYS A 118 -26.38 31.31 -4.44
N PRO A 119 -26.72 30.18 -3.80
CA PRO A 119 -27.85 29.35 -4.21
C PRO A 119 -29.21 30.03 -4.02
N HIS A 120 -29.26 31.16 -3.31
CA HIS A 120 -30.50 31.87 -3.00
C HIS A 120 -30.77 33.08 -3.88
N CYS A 121 -29.73 33.86 -4.23
CA CYS A 121 -29.88 35.03 -5.09
C CYS A 121 -29.27 34.85 -6.48
N ASN A 122 -28.62 33.71 -6.74
CA ASN A 122 -27.93 33.37 -7.99
C ASN A 122 -26.87 34.41 -8.43
N GLN A 123 -26.46 35.31 -7.54
CA GLN A 123 -25.40 36.30 -7.80
C GLN A 123 -24.03 35.72 -7.48
N LEU A 124 -23.03 36.14 -8.26
CA LEU A 124 -21.63 35.82 -8.01
C LEU A 124 -21.13 36.74 -6.89
N ILE A 125 -20.67 36.16 -5.79
CA ILE A 125 -20.29 36.92 -4.60
C ILE A 125 -18.99 36.41 -4.01
N HIS A 126 -18.32 37.27 -3.25
CA HIS A 126 -17.29 36.89 -2.28
C HIS A 126 -17.99 36.59 -0.94
N PRO A 127 -18.27 35.32 -0.62
CA PRO A 127 -19.00 35.00 0.59
C PRO A 127 -18.12 35.24 1.82
N ARG A 128 -18.73 35.73 2.92
CA ARG A 128 -18.03 35.83 4.21
C ARG A 128 -17.99 34.45 4.85
N MET A 129 -16.79 34.00 5.19
CA MET A 129 -16.61 32.78 5.97
C MET A 129 -17.02 33.09 7.41
N THR A 130 -17.97 32.33 7.93
CA THR A 130 -18.33 32.37 9.35
C THR A 130 -17.90 31.04 9.96
N GLU A 131 -16.98 31.09 10.92
CA GLU A 131 -16.81 29.97 11.85
C GLU A 131 -18.06 29.90 12.74
N LYS A 132 -18.46 28.69 13.06
CA LYS A 132 -19.76 28.36 13.63
C LYS A 132 -20.03 29.10 14.93
#